data_AF-A0A843F3I6-F1
#
_entry.id   AF-A0A843F3I6-F1
#
_cell.length_a   1.000
_cell.length_b   1.000
_cell.length_c   1.000
_cell.angle_alpha   90.00
_cell.angle_beta   90.00
_cell.angle_gamma   90.00
#
_symmetry.space_group_name_H-M   'P 1'
#
loop_
_entity.id
_entity.type
_entity.pdbx_description
1 polymer ?
#
loop_
_entity_poly.entity_id
_entity_poly.type
_entity_poly.pdbx_seq_one_letter_code
_entity_poly.pdbx_strand_id
1 'polypeptide(L)'
;MKDETDDLISINESVEYEFKKLYGFVIAFKTQTLTVNDIIASSSIKPQGIIYKENDEFYFAPLDKVDDIKPIIKEFTEKFLK
;
A
#
# COMPACT_ATOMS: atom_id res chain seq x y z
N MET A 1 36.38 -10.21 28.47
CA MET A 1 35.74 -9.05 27.82
C MET A 1 34.37 -9.53 27.40
N LYS A 2 33.30 -8.99 27.99
CA LYS A 2 31.95 -9.23 27.47
C LYS A 2 31.87 -8.39 26.21
N ASP A 3 31.62 -9.03 25.07
CA ASP A 3 31.40 -8.32 23.82
C ASP A 3 30.18 -7.41 24.00
N GLU A 4 30.45 -6.10 24.03
CA GLU A 4 29.48 -5.02 23.93
C GLU A 4 29.06 -4.87 22.46
N THR A 5 28.64 -5.95 21.81
CA THR A 5 27.75 -5.79 20.66
C THR A 5 26.38 -5.45 21.23
N ASP A 6 26.24 -4.16 21.55
CA ASP A 6 25.00 -3.47 21.86
C ASP A 6 23.86 -4.03 21.02
N ASP A 7 22.72 -4.23 21.67
CA ASP A 7 21.45 -4.60 21.09
C ASP A 7 21.16 -3.76 19.83
N LEU A 8 21.49 -4.30 18.65
CA LEU A 8 21.27 -3.64 17.39
C LEU A 8 19.75 -3.47 17.21
N ILE A 9 19.29 -2.22 17.32
CA ILE A 9 17.90 -1.87 17.04
C ILE A 9 17.61 -2.25 15.59
N SER A 10 16.74 -3.24 15.37
CA SER A 10 16.26 -3.61 14.04
C SER A 10 15.10 -2.70 13.68
N ILE A 11 15.18 -2.00 12.54
CA ILE A 11 14.11 -1.15 12.02
C ILE A 11 13.73 -1.68 10.65
N ASN A 12 12.47 -2.10 10.51
CA ASN A 12 11.91 -2.60 9.26
C ASN A 12 10.71 -1.74 8.87
N GLU A 13 10.63 -1.36 7.60
CA GLU A 13 9.43 -0.72 7.03
C GLU A 13 8.82 -1.67 5.99
N SER A 14 7.52 -1.91 6.10
CA SER A 14 6.74 -2.59 5.06
C SER A 14 5.72 -1.64 4.44
N VAL A 15 5.54 -1.77 3.13
CA VAL A 15 4.54 -1.03 2.35
C VAL A 15 3.70 -2.04 1.60
N GLU A 16 2.40 -2.02 1.85
CA GLU A 16 1.42 -2.90 1.24
C GLU A 16 0.33 -2.08 0.55
N TYR A 17 -0.21 -2.63 -0.54
CA TYR A 17 -1.32 -2.03 -1.27
C TYR A 17 -2.52 -2.97 -1.25
N GLU A 18 -3.65 -2.45 -0.76
CA GLU A 18 -4.90 -3.17 -0.67
C GLU A 18 -5.96 -2.55 -1.58
N PHE A 19 -6.79 -3.37 -2.19
CA PHE A 19 -7.86 -2.93 -3.08
C PHE A 19 -9.21 -3.43 -2.56
N LYS A 20 -10.14 -2.52 -2.28
CA LYS A 20 -11.49 -2.88 -1.79
C LYS A 20 -12.58 -2.38 -2.72
N LYS A 21 -13.47 -3.29 -3.11
CA LYS A 21 -14.65 -2.97 -3.92
C LYS A 21 -15.76 -2.40 -3.05
N LEU A 22 -16.24 -1.21 -3.39
CA LEU A 22 -17.29 -0.46 -2.68
C LEU A 22 -18.21 0.21 -3.72
N TYR A 23 -19.50 -0.15 -3.73
CA TYR A 23 -20.53 0.47 -4.58
C TYR A 23 -20.17 0.62 -6.07
N GLY A 24 -19.52 -0.39 -6.68
CA GLY A 24 -19.12 -0.36 -8.09
C GLY A 24 -17.75 0.29 -8.35
N PHE A 25 -17.14 0.88 -7.33
CA PHE A 25 -15.79 1.41 -7.35
C PHE A 25 -14.82 0.44 -6.68
N VAL A 26 -13.53 0.57 -6.97
CA VAL A 26 -12.46 -0.05 -6.18
C VAL A 26 -11.62 1.05 -5.56
N ILE A 27 -11.48 1.05 -4.24
CA ILE A 27 -10.63 2.00 -3.53
C ILE A 27 -9.28 1.32 -3.28
N ALA A 28 -8.20 1.98 -3.70
CA ALA A 28 -6.83 1.56 -3.41
C ALA A 28 -6.36 2.20 -2.10
N PHE A 29 -5.80 1.40 -1.21
CA PHE A 29 -5.23 1.81 0.07
C PHE A 29 -3.75 1.46 0.11
N LYS A 30 -2.96 2.31 0.77
CA LYS A 30 -1.56 2.04 1.12
C LYS A 30 -1.49 1.85 2.62
N THR A 31 -0.98 0.70 3.03
CA THR A 31 -0.64 0.40 4.41
C THR A 31 0.87 0.53 4.57
N GLN A 32 1.31 1.34 5.53
CA GLN A 32 2.72 1.46 5.89
C GLN A 32 2.87 1.04 7.35
N THR A 33 3.76 0.07 7.61
CA THR A 33 4.03 -0.43 8.95
C THR A 33 5.51 -0.31 9.25
N LEU A 34 5.83 0.32 10.38
CA LEU A 34 7.18 0.43 10.92
C LEU A 34 7.30 -0.51 12.11
N THR A 35 8.25 -1.42 12.03
CA THR A 35 8.54 -2.40 13.07
C THR A 35 9.93 -2.13 13.65
N VAL A 36 10.02 -2.03 14.97
CA VAL A 36 11.28 -1.84 15.70
C VAL A 36 11.46 -3.02 16.66
N ASN A 37 12.56 -3.77 16.53
CA ASN A 37 12.81 -4.98 17.33
C ASN A 37 11.61 -5.95 17.32
N ASP A 38 11.07 -6.20 16.13
CA ASP A 38 9.89 -7.06 15.88
C ASP A 38 8.57 -6.57 16.52
N ILE A 39 8.54 -5.36 17.07
CA ILE A 39 7.33 -4.73 17.61
C ILE A 39 6.83 -3.65 16.65
N ILE A 40 5.54 -3.64 16.35
CA ILE A 40 4.92 -2.58 15.55
C ILE A 40 5.04 -1.26 16.33
N ALA A 41 5.89 -0.36 15.83
CA ALA A 41 6.09 0.97 16.38
C ALA A 41 5.07 1.97 15.83
N SER A 42 4.72 1.85 14.55
CA SER A 42 3.62 2.60 13.96
C SER A 42 3.01 1.87 12.76
N SER A 43 1.74 2.15 12.49
CA SER A 43 1.07 1.68 11.28
C SER A 43 0.10 2.76 10.80
N SER A 44 -0.01 2.93 9.49
CA SER A 44 -0.93 3.87 8.88
C SER A 44 -1.58 3.27 7.65
N ILE A 45 -2.87 3.56 7.47
CA ILE A 45 -3.64 3.17 6.30
C ILE A 45 -4.15 4.46 5.66
N LYS A 46 -3.84 4.67 4.39
CA LYS A 46 -4.25 5.87 3.65
C LYS A 46 -4.88 5.50 2.32
N PRO A 47 -6.07 6.04 1.98
CA PRO A 47 -6.61 5.88 0.65
C PRO A 47 -5.70 6.60 -0.36
N GLN A 48 -5.38 5.93 -1.46
CA GLN A 48 -4.48 6.44 -2.51
C GLN A 48 -5.26 6.90 -3.74
N GLY A 49 -6.41 6.28 -4.00
CA GLY A 49 -7.26 6.66 -5.10
C GLY A 49 -8.42 5.70 -5.31
N ILE A 50 -9.24 6.05 -6.30
CA ILE A 50 -10.43 5.30 -6.69
C ILE A 50 -10.24 4.82 -8.12
N ILE A 51 -10.50 3.54 -8.34
CA ILE A 51 -10.52 2.88 -9.64
C ILE A 51 -11.98 2.66 -10.02
N TYR A 52 -12.32 2.98 -11.25
CA TYR A 52 -13.64 2.81 -11.83
C TYR A 52 -13.53 2.12 -13.18
N LYS A 53 -14.44 1.19 -13.49
CA LYS A 53 -14.53 0.52 -14.79
C LYS A 53 -15.82 0.96 -15.48
N GLU A 54 -15.70 1.46 -16.70
CA GLU A 54 -16.84 1.83 -17.55
C GLU A 54 -16.52 1.48 -19.00
N ASN A 55 -17.45 0.82 -19.70
CA ASN A 55 -17.29 0.42 -21.11
C ASN A 55 -15.96 -0.30 -21.41
N ASP A 56 -15.58 -1.23 -20.53
CA ASP A 56 -14.31 -1.99 -20.58
C ASP A 56 -13.02 -1.17 -20.44
N GLU A 57 -13.13 0.12 -20.13
CA GLU A 57 -12.01 0.99 -19.80
C GLU A 57 -11.88 1.20 -18.29
N PHE A 58 -10.64 1.38 -17.83
CA PHE A 58 -10.32 1.65 -16.43
C PHE A 58 -9.88 3.09 -16.23
N TYR A 59 -10.47 3.74 -15.25
CA TYR A 59 -10.19 5.09 -14.83
C TYR A 59 -9.62 5.09 -13.42
N PHE A 60 -8.58 5.88 -13.17
CA PHE A 60 -7.99 6.06 -11.85
C PHE A 60 -8.02 7.52 -11.43
N ALA A 61 -8.68 7.80 -10.32
CA ALA A 61 -8.73 9.09 -9.67
C ALA A 61 -7.84 9.08 -8.42
N PRO A 62 -6.62 9.69 -8.46
CA PRO A 62 -5.75 9.77 -7.30
C PRO A 62 -6.31 10.74 -6.26
N LEU A 63 -6.19 10.40 -4.97
CA LEU A 63 -6.61 11.24 -3.85
C LEU A 63 -5.47 12.07 -3.24
N ASP A 64 -4.23 11.74 -3.57
CA ASP A 64 -3.02 12.45 -3.15
C ASP A 64 -2.04 12.54 -4.36
N LYS A 65 -0.93 13.27 -4.22
CA LYS A 65 0.15 13.29 -5.22
C LYS A 65 0.88 11.93 -5.21
N VAL A 66 0.25 10.89 -5.75
CA VAL A 66 0.78 9.53 -5.73
C VAL A 66 1.25 9.15 -7.14
N ASP A 67 2.56 9.27 -7.38
CA ASP A 67 3.16 8.80 -8.64
C ASP A 67 3.53 7.30 -8.58
N ASP A 68 3.81 6.76 -7.38
CA ASP A 68 4.37 5.41 -7.22
C ASP A 68 3.35 4.27 -7.35
N ILE A 69 2.04 4.55 -7.28
CA ILE A 69 0.99 3.50 -7.27
C ILE A 69 0.53 3.07 -8.66
N LYS A 70 0.82 3.85 -9.71
CA LYS A 70 0.32 3.60 -11.09
C LYS A 70 0.65 2.19 -11.62
N PRO A 71 1.88 1.66 -11.46
CA PRO A 71 2.19 0.31 -11.95
C PRO A 71 1.38 -0.78 -11.23
N ILE A 72 1.14 -0.60 -9.94
CA ILE A 72 0.42 -1.55 -9.08
C ILE A 72 -1.07 -1.58 -9.46
N ILE A 73 -1.65 -0.41 -9.73
CA ILE A 73 -3.03 -0.32 -10.22
C ILE A 73 -3.18 -0.99 -11.58
N LYS A 74 -2.23 -0.77 -12.49
CA LYS A 74 -2.24 -1.40 -13.80
C LYS A 74 -2.23 -2.92 -13.66
N GLU A 75 -1.30 -3.47 -12.89
CA GLU A 75 -1.23 -4.91 -12.62
C GLU A 75 -2.53 -5.44 -12.01
N PHE A 76 -3.10 -4.73 -11.03
CA PHE A 76 -4.35 -5.11 -10.39
C PHE A 76 -5.52 -5.15 -11.39
N THR A 77 -5.70 -4.09 -12.18
CA THR A 77 -6.79 -4.01 -13.17
C THR A 77 -6.68 -5.11 -14.23
N GLU A 78 -5.47 -5.45 -14.68
CA GLU A 78 -5.23 -6.49 -15.67
C GLU A 78 -5.50 -7.91 -15.16
N LYS A 79 -5.20 -8.18 -13.89
CA LYS A 79 -5.35 -9.51 -13.28
C LYS A 79 -6.74 -9.79 -12.71
N PHE A 80 -7.39 -8.77 -12.14
CA PHE A 80 -8.55 -8.98 -11.26
C PHE A 80 -9.83 -8.27 -11.70
N LEU A 81 -9.77 -7.35 -12.66
CA LEU A 81 -10.94 -6.60 -13.12
C LEU A 81 -11.28 -6.77 -14.61
N LYS A 82 -10.50 -7.56 -15.35
CA LYS A 82 -10.82 -7.96 -16.73
C LYS A 82 -12.08 -8.81 -16.77
#